data_AF-A0A2V6FWP0-F1
#
_entry.id   AF-A0A2V6FWP0-F1
#
_cell.length_a   1.000
_cell.length_b   1.000
_cell.length_c   1.000
_cell.angle_alpha   90.00
_cell.angle_beta   90.00
_cell.angle_gamma   90.00
#
_symmetry.space_group_name_H-M   'P 1'
#
loop_
_entity.id
_entity.type
_entity.pdbx_description
1 polymer ?
#
loop_
_entity_poly.entity_id
_entity_poly.type
_entity_poly.pdbx_seq_one_letter_code
_entity_poly.pdbx_strand_id
1 'polypeptide(L)'
;MPEEWFVRVEGKDYGPADLEMLRDWKREGRVLPTNPVRQSDGAVWVTAAEIPGLFEATHPPVQTHAARSEPEAAARAEQPAATIQRRSLGSILSQVGAIYRAGFFPFVALALLTILPSICGQLTAGFVKTTPKVDVDLRTMVAGLFSLSMFALTLVLWPIYIAAIQILTAEFAAGRRLGFFAALNQAVRFWPRVGALCLFVYGVFFLITVFGLLILAIAAAGTSLFSVVFALGLLVLQIWMFGRFFINVLFWQQFAVLDDAGVFDSLRGSKELARSGARLPWFQRPLWRGALIASIWFAFVLLIAFAQEWPHLRNYVSDLMTAQDPQALLQKLAAAQETHGIDPAALALSLMQRIFQPLLGIAFVVLFLDSRSAGRDQQLE
;
A
#
# COMPACT_ATOMS: atom_id res chain seq x y z
N MET A 1 -8.45 -53.21 12.43
CA MET A 1 -9.00 -52.33 13.49
C MET A 1 -9.10 -50.96 12.87
N PRO A 2 -10.24 -50.26 12.95
CA PRO A 2 -10.33 -48.88 12.45
C PRO A 2 -9.32 -47.99 13.20
N GLU A 3 -8.64 -47.09 12.49
CA GLU A 3 -7.72 -46.14 13.11
C GLU A 3 -8.53 -45.13 13.94
N GLU A 4 -8.46 -45.26 15.27
CA GLU A 4 -9.13 -44.37 16.21
C GLU A 4 -8.18 -43.26 16.67
N TRP A 5 -8.71 -42.04 16.73
CA TRP A 5 -7.97 -40.83 17.02
C TRP A 5 -8.57 -40.05 18.19
N PHE A 6 -7.71 -39.42 18.97
CA PHE A 6 -8.06 -38.41 19.96
C PHE A 6 -7.63 -37.04 19.46
N VAL A 7 -8.51 -36.04 19.56
CA VAL A 7 -8.26 -34.65 19.19
C VAL A 7 -8.29 -33.76 20.43
N ARG A 8 -7.30 -32.88 20.57
CA ARG A 8 -7.27 -31.87 21.63
C ARG A 8 -7.77 -30.54 21.09
N VAL A 9 -8.85 -30.02 21.69
CA VAL A 9 -9.41 -28.71 21.36
C VAL A 9 -9.49 -27.90 22.65
N GLU A 10 -8.81 -26.75 22.71
CA GLU A 10 -8.75 -25.87 23.89
C GLU A 10 -8.37 -26.59 25.21
N GLY A 11 -7.48 -27.60 25.11
CA GLY A 11 -7.01 -28.37 26.28
C GLY A 11 -7.96 -29.46 26.76
N LYS A 12 -9.07 -29.73 26.05
CA LYS A 12 -9.93 -30.89 26.28
C LYS A 12 -9.70 -31.95 25.21
N ASP A 13 -9.61 -33.20 25.65
CA ASP A 13 -9.41 -34.36 24.79
C ASP A 13 -10.77 -34.91 24.36
N TYR A 14 -10.98 -35.02 23.06
CA TYR A 14 -12.19 -35.53 22.42
C TYR A 14 -11.85 -36.80 21.63
N GLY A 15 -12.52 -37.90 21.91
CA GLY A 15 -12.31 -39.18 21.24
C GLY A 15 -12.76 -40.37 22.09
N PRO A 16 -12.57 -41.62 21.60
CA PRO A 16 -12.00 -41.98 20.31
C PRO A 16 -12.94 -41.65 19.13
N ALA A 17 -12.40 -41.13 18.03
CA ALA A 17 -13.12 -40.81 16.80
C ALA A 17 -12.42 -41.47 15.60
N ASP A 18 -13.19 -41.97 14.64
CA ASP A 18 -12.64 -42.50 13.38
C ASP A 18 -12.40 -41.38 12.35
N LEU A 19 -11.77 -41.72 11.23
CA LEU A 19 -11.44 -40.76 10.17
C LEU A 19 -12.69 -40.10 9.57
N GLU A 20 -13.83 -40.79 9.51
CA GLU A 20 -15.09 -40.24 8.99
C GLU A 20 -15.66 -39.19 9.94
N MET A 21 -15.66 -39.46 11.24
CA MET A 21 -16.08 -38.54 12.28
C MET A 21 -15.17 -37.30 12.36
N LEU A 22 -13.86 -37.47 12.15
CA LEU A 22 -12.92 -36.34 12.03
C LEU A 22 -13.22 -35.47 10.81
N ARG A 23 -13.62 -36.05 9.67
CA ARG A 23 -14.02 -35.30 8.48
C ARG A 23 -15.28 -34.48 8.72
N ASP A 24 -16.23 -35.01 9.49
CA ASP A 24 -17.43 -34.28 9.89
C ASP A 24 -17.10 -33.13 10.85
N TRP A 25 -16.23 -33.36 11.84
CA TRP A 25 -15.78 -32.28 12.73
C TRP A 25 -14.97 -31.19 12.01
N LYS A 26 -14.21 -31.56 10.96
CA LYS A 26 -13.59 -30.60 10.05
C LYS A 26 -14.64 -29.77 9.32
N ARG A 27 -15.69 -30.41 8.80
CA ARG A 27 -16.79 -29.73 8.07
C ARG A 27 -17.56 -28.76 8.98
N GLU A 28 -17.71 -29.12 10.25
CA GLU A 28 -18.32 -28.31 11.31
C GLU A 28 -17.38 -27.20 11.83
N GLY A 29 -16.11 -27.17 11.42
CA GLY A 29 -15.12 -26.19 11.89
C GLY A 29 -14.62 -26.43 13.32
N ARG A 30 -14.90 -27.60 13.90
CA ARG A 30 -14.51 -27.99 15.27
C ARG A 30 -13.08 -28.52 15.35
N VAL A 31 -12.55 -29.02 14.22
CA VAL A 31 -11.16 -29.47 14.09
C VAL A 31 -10.46 -28.61 13.05
N LEU A 32 -9.44 -27.88 13.48
CA LEU A 32 -8.56 -27.11 12.60
C LEU A 32 -7.30 -27.92 12.27
N PRO A 33 -6.61 -27.63 11.16
CA PRO A 33 -5.37 -28.32 10.78
C PRO A 33 -4.29 -28.31 11.86
N THR A 34 -4.29 -27.27 12.72
CA THR A 34 -3.33 -27.06 13.80
C THR A 34 -3.67 -27.79 15.10
N ASN A 35 -4.85 -28.42 15.20
CA ASN A 35 -5.25 -29.08 16.43
C ASN A 35 -4.37 -30.31 16.69
N PRO A 36 -3.89 -30.52 17.93
CA PRO A 36 -3.14 -31.72 18.27
C PRO A 36 -4.06 -32.94 18.18
N VAL A 37 -3.57 -34.00 17.53
CA VAL A 37 -4.23 -35.30 17.39
C VAL A 37 -3.28 -36.42 17.77
N ARG A 38 -3.81 -37.54 18.24
CA ARG A 38 -3.02 -38.71 18.63
C ARG A 38 -3.80 -39.98 18.31
N GLN A 39 -3.14 -41.00 17.77
CA GLN A 39 -3.75 -42.32 17.58
C GLN A 39 -3.97 -43.02 18.93
N SER A 40 -5.00 -43.85 19.04
CA SER A 40 -5.30 -44.60 20.27
C SER A 40 -4.14 -45.47 20.77
N ASP A 41 -3.26 -45.92 19.88
CA ASP A 41 -2.07 -46.74 20.17
C ASP A 41 -0.75 -45.93 20.29
N GLY A 42 -0.74 -44.69 19.82
CA GLY A 42 0.44 -43.81 19.83
C GLY A 42 0.48 -42.90 21.06
N ALA A 43 1.65 -42.69 21.67
CA ALA A 43 1.83 -41.71 22.76
C ALA A 43 2.11 -40.28 22.27
N VAL A 44 2.32 -40.10 20.96
CA VAL A 44 2.81 -38.85 20.36
C VAL A 44 1.64 -38.05 19.80
N TRP A 45 1.54 -36.78 20.20
CA TRP A 45 0.60 -35.84 19.62
C TRP A 45 1.22 -35.23 18.35
N VAL A 46 0.55 -35.40 17.23
CA VAL A 46 0.87 -34.80 15.92
C VAL A 46 -0.19 -33.75 15.56
N THR A 47 -0.04 -33.01 14.46
CA THR A 47 -1.07 -32.06 14.03
C THR A 47 -2.16 -32.73 13.19
N ALA A 48 -3.41 -32.26 13.27
CA ALA A 48 -4.52 -32.81 12.49
C ALA A 48 -4.26 -32.75 10.96
N ALA A 49 -3.45 -31.80 10.50
CA ALA A 49 -2.99 -31.67 9.11
C ALA A 49 -2.16 -32.87 8.63
N GLU A 50 -1.49 -33.59 9.53
CA GLU A 50 -0.64 -34.73 9.20
C GLU A 50 -1.44 -36.03 9.00
N ILE A 51 -2.74 -36.05 9.34
CA ILE A 51 -3.60 -37.21 9.10
C ILE A 51 -3.85 -37.35 7.59
N PRO A 52 -3.39 -38.45 6.95
CA PRO A 52 -3.62 -38.68 5.52
C PRO A 52 -5.11 -38.66 5.19
N GLY A 53 -5.51 -37.93 4.15
CA GLY A 53 -6.91 -37.84 3.73
C GLY A 53 -7.87 -37.03 4.63
N LEU A 54 -7.40 -36.33 5.67
CA LEU A 54 -8.22 -35.40 6.46
C LEU A 54 -8.15 -33.96 5.92
N PHE A 55 -6.96 -33.49 5.50
CA PHE A 55 -6.73 -32.13 4.99
C PHE A 55 -6.11 -32.06 3.59
N GLU A 56 -6.02 -33.17 2.85
CA GLU A 56 -5.50 -33.17 1.48
C GLU A 56 -6.30 -32.21 0.57
N ALA A 57 -5.61 -31.19 0.08
CA ALA A 57 -6.06 -30.37 -1.02
C ALA A 57 -5.85 -31.16 -2.31
N THR A 58 -6.91 -31.31 -3.10
CA THR A 58 -6.87 -31.85 -4.45
C THR A 58 -5.83 -31.12 -5.30
N HIS A 59 -4.65 -31.71 -5.45
CA HIS A 59 -3.69 -31.38 -6.50
C HIS A 59 -3.86 -32.42 -7.63
N PRO A 60 -4.11 -32.02 -8.89
CA PRO A 60 -4.18 -32.98 -9.99
C PRO A 60 -2.80 -33.63 -10.25
N PRO A 61 -2.74 -34.90 -10.68
CA PRO A 61 -1.53 -35.69 -10.66
C PRO A 61 -0.59 -35.32 -11.81
N VAL A 62 0.66 -34.98 -11.46
CA VAL A 62 1.78 -35.04 -12.39
C VAL A 62 2.14 -36.52 -12.57
N GLN A 63 2.11 -36.97 -13.81
CA GLN A 63 2.46 -38.33 -14.20
C GLN A 63 3.96 -38.56 -13.93
N THR A 64 4.26 -39.45 -12.98
CA THR A 64 5.61 -39.99 -12.77
C THR A 64 5.76 -41.24 -13.62
N HIS A 65 6.41 -41.11 -14.78
CA HIS A 65 7.01 -42.26 -15.44
C HIS A 65 8.31 -42.64 -14.70
N ALA A 66 8.29 -43.80 -14.05
CA ALA A 66 9.46 -44.45 -13.51
C ALA A 66 10.42 -44.89 -14.63
N ALA A 67 11.71 -44.64 -14.49
CA ALA A 67 12.68 -45.68 -14.12
C ALA A 67 14.13 -45.25 -14.37
N ARG A 68 14.98 -45.62 -13.39
CA ARG A 68 16.38 -46.05 -13.55
C ARG A 68 17.46 -44.95 -13.52
N SER A 69 18.00 -44.69 -12.32
CA SER A 69 19.39 -44.99 -11.91
C SER A 69 19.80 -44.11 -10.71
N GLU A 70 19.92 -44.68 -9.52
CA GLU A 70 20.88 -44.25 -8.50
C GLU A 70 22.14 -45.13 -8.68
N PRO A 71 23.38 -44.65 -8.42
CA PRO A 71 23.76 -44.03 -7.15
C PRO A 71 24.76 -42.87 -7.29
N GLU A 72 24.34 -41.65 -6.94
CA GLU A 72 25.26 -40.51 -6.72
C GLU A 72 24.93 -39.79 -5.39
N ALA A 73 24.50 -40.57 -4.40
CA ALA A 73 24.07 -40.09 -3.07
C ALA A 73 25.24 -39.83 -2.09
N ALA A 74 26.50 -39.92 -2.51
CA ALA A 74 27.66 -39.74 -1.63
C ALA A 74 28.45 -38.43 -1.85
N ALA A 75 28.13 -37.63 -2.88
CA ALA A 75 28.88 -36.41 -3.22
C ALA A 75 28.12 -35.09 -2.96
N ARG A 76 26.96 -35.14 -2.29
CA ARG A 76 26.15 -33.94 -1.97
C ARG A 76 26.03 -33.66 -0.47
N ALA A 77 26.90 -34.25 0.34
CA ALA A 77 27.05 -33.92 1.75
C ALA A 77 28.12 -32.81 1.93
N GLU A 78 27.96 -31.69 1.23
CA GLU A 78 28.74 -30.45 1.46
C GLU A 78 28.05 -29.28 0.73
N GLN A 79 26.75 -29.09 1.00
CA GLN A 79 26.09 -27.81 0.73
C GLN A 79 25.95 -27.10 2.07
N PRO A 80 26.69 -25.99 2.29
CA PRO A 80 26.60 -25.25 3.54
C PRO A 80 25.17 -24.72 3.71
N ALA A 81 24.68 -24.78 4.94
CA ALA A 81 23.39 -24.31 5.40
C ALA A 81 22.88 -23.12 4.58
N ALA A 82 21.68 -23.27 4.02
CA ALA A 82 20.94 -22.24 3.32
C ALA A 82 20.90 -20.98 4.20
N THR A 83 21.79 -20.05 3.90
CA THR A 83 21.77 -18.73 4.53
C THR A 83 20.47 -18.08 4.07
N ILE A 84 19.60 -17.72 5.01
CA ILE A 84 18.33 -17.00 4.77
C ILE A 84 18.65 -15.69 4.07
N GLN A 85 18.74 -15.72 2.73
CA GLN A 85 19.12 -14.57 1.94
C GLN A 85 17.85 -13.78 1.63
N ARG A 86 17.45 -12.93 2.59
CA ARG A 86 16.44 -11.89 2.36
C ARG A 86 16.78 -11.15 1.06
N ARG A 87 15.78 -10.97 0.21
CA ARG A 87 15.90 -10.33 -1.11
C ARG A 87 16.50 -8.93 -0.98
N SER A 88 17.50 -8.60 -1.80
CA SER A 88 18.12 -7.26 -1.83
C SER A 88 17.11 -6.20 -2.30
N LEU A 89 17.33 -4.92 -1.96
CA LEU A 89 16.48 -3.82 -2.46
C LEU A 89 16.41 -3.79 -4.00
N GLY A 90 17.52 -4.06 -4.68
CA GLY A 90 17.54 -4.17 -6.14
C GLY A 90 16.60 -5.26 -6.66
N SER A 91 16.51 -6.40 -5.96
CA SER A 91 15.56 -7.46 -6.34
C SER A 91 14.09 -7.11 -6.06
N ILE A 92 13.80 -6.29 -5.05
CA ILE A 92 12.45 -5.73 -4.87
C ILE A 92 12.11 -4.82 -6.04
N LEU A 93 13.00 -3.88 -6.38
CA LEU A 93 12.76 -2.92 -7.47
C LEU A 93 12.63 -3.61 -8.83
N SER A 94 13.42 -4.65 -9.10
CA SER A 94 13.29 -5.43 -10.33
C SER A 94 11.96 -6.20 -10.39
N GLN A 95 11.52 -6.76 -9.26
CA GLN A 95 10.21 -7.42 -9.16
C GLN A 95 9.05 -6.43 -9.34
N VAL A 96 9.16 -5.22 -8.76
CA VAL A 96 8.18 -4.13 -8.97
C VAL A 96 8.08 -3.79 -10.46
N GLY A 97 9.20 -3.63 -11.15
CA GLY A 97 9.23 -3.38 -12.59
C GLY A 97 8.63 -4.53 -13.41
N ALA A 98 8.92 -5.77 -13.04
CA ALA A 98 8.35 -6.96 -13.69
C ALA A 98 6.83 -7.04 -13.53
N ILE A 99 6.31 -6.82 -12.31
CA ILE A 99 4.87 -6.81 -12.04
C ILE A 99 4.19 -5.65 -12.77
N TYR A 100 4.75 -4.45 -12.72
CA TYR A 100 4.18 -3.29 -13.41
C TYR A 100 4.12 -3.50 -14.92
N ARG A 101 5.16 -4.09 -15.52
CA ARG A 101 5.16 -4.44 -16.95
C ARG A 101 4.11 -5.51 -17.28
N ALA A 102 3.98 -6.54 -16.45
CA ALA A 102 3.00 -7.62 -16.65
C ALA A 102 1.55 -7.13 -16.51
N GLY A 103 1.30 -6.18 -15.61
CA GLY A 103 0.00 -5.59 -15.32
C GLY A 103 -0.22 -4.18 -15.89
N PHE A 104 0.59 -3.74 -16.86
CA PHE A 104 0.64 -2.34 -17.30
C PHE A 104 -0.74 -1.78 -17.67
N PHE A 105 -1.49 -2.49 -18.51
CA PHE A 105 -2.81 -2.05 -18.95
C PHE A 105 -3.83 -1.96 -17.80
N PRO A 106 -4.01 -2.98 -16.93
CA PRO A 106 -4.83 -2.86 -15.73
C PRO A 106 -4.44 -1.68 -14.82
N PHE A 107 -3.14 -1.43 -14.59
CA PHE A 107 -2.70 -0.33 -13.73
C PHE A 107 -2.95 1.05 -14.35
N VAL A 108 -2.73 1.19 -15.66
CA VAL A 108 -3.05 2.42 -16.40
C VAL A 108 -4.56 2.65 -16.43
N ALA A 109 -5.36 1.60 -16.65
CA ALA A 109 -6.82 1.70 -16.61
C ALA A 109 -7.32 2.15 -15.23
N LEU A 110 -6.73 1.64 -14.14
CA LEU A 110 -7.03 2.10 -12.78
C LEU A 110 -6.65 3.57 -12.57
N ALA A 111 -5.48 4.00 -13.05
CA ALA A 111 -5.07 5.39 -12.97
C ALA A 111 -6.05 6.30 -13.73
N LEU A 112 -6.38 5.95 -14.98
CA LEU A 112 -7.33 6.69 -15.81
C LEU A 112 -8.72 6.78 -15.16
N LEU A 113 -9.20 5.69 -14.55
CA LEU A 113 -10.48 5.68 -13.85
C LEU A 113 -10.56 6.75 -12.74
N THR A 114 -9.45 6.99 -12.02
CA THR A 114 -9.39 8.03 -10.98
C THR A 114 -9.17 9.45 -11.51
N ILE A 115 -8.61 9.58 -12.72
CA ILE A 115 -8.26 10.86 -13.35
C ILE A 115 -9.46 11.45 -14.08
N LEU A 116 -10.20 10.60 -14.78
CA LEU A 116 -11.25 11.01 -15.71
C LEU A 116 -12.28 11.94 -15.05
N PRO A 117 -12.81 11.65 -13.84
CA PRO A 117 -13.74 12.57 -13.19
C PRO A 117 -13.10 13.94 -12.91
N SER A 118 -11.86 13.97 -12.44
CA SER A 118 -11.15 15.22 -12.15
C SER A 118 -10.96 16.07 -13.41
N ILE A 119 -10.58 15.46 -14.55
CA ILE A 119 -10.47 16.17 -15.82
C ILE A 119 -11.83 16.70 -16.27
N CYS A 120 -12.88 15.88 -16.21
CA CYS A 120 -14.24 16.30 -16.55
C CYS A 120 -14.68 17.52 -15.71
N GLY A 121 -14.44 17.49 -14.39
CA GLY A 121 -14.78 18.59 -13.49
C GLY A 121 -14.02 19.90 -13.80
N GLN A 122 -12.73 19.79 -14.15
CA GLN A 122 -11.90 20.95 -14.52
C GLN A 122 -12.30 21.55 -15.87
N LEU A 123 -12.58 20.72 -16.88
CA LEU A 123 -13.04 21.16 -18.18
C LEU A 123 -14.36 21.93 -18.05
N THR A 124 -15.32 21.42 -17.28
CA THR A 124 -16.60 22.09 -17.03
C THR A 124 -16.40 23.47 -16.37
N ALA A 125 -15.47 23.59 -15.42
CA ALA A 125 -15.16 24.88 -14.77
C ALA A 125 -14.51 25.88 -15.74
N GLY A 126 -13.64 25.40 -16.65
CA GLY A 126 -13.00 26.22 -17.67
C GLY A 126 -14.00 26.82 -18.67
N PHE A 127 -14.96 26.02 -19.15
CA PHE A 127 -15.97 26.46 -20.13
C PHE A 127 -16.92 27.53 -19.59
N VAL A 128 -17.18 27.58 -18.28
CA VAL A 128 -18.06 28.59 -17.68
C VAL A 128 -17.37 29.96 -17.59
N LYS A 129 -16.06 29.98 -17.28
CA LYS A 129 -15.26 31.20 -17.13
C LYS A 129 -15.07 31.99 -18.44
N THR A 130 -15.13 31.32 -19.60
CA THR A 130 -14.91 31.95 -20.91
C THR A 130 -16.13 32.70 -21.47
N THR A 131 -17.26 32.72 -20.77
CA THR A 131 -18.49 33.41 -21.23
C THR A 131 -18.62 34.79 -20.55
N PRO A 132 -18.50 35.92 -21.27
CA PRO A 132 -18.23 37.24 -20.64
C PRO A 132 -19.38 37.91 -19.89
N LYS A 133 -20.54 37.27 -19.75
CA LYS A 133 -21.72 37.80 -19.04
C LYS A 133 -22.62 36.61 -18.75
N VAL A 134 -22.52 36.03 -17.58
CA VAL A 134 -23.52 35.07 -17.12
C VAL A 134 -23.96 35.57 -15.76
N ASP A 135 -25.17 36.12 -15.74
CA ASP A 135 -26.01 36.21 -14.55
C ASP A 135 -25.92 34.90 -13.76
N VAL A 136 -26.28 34.88 -12.48
CA VAL A 136 -26.33 33.65 -11.67
C VAL A 136 -27.48 32.76 -12.17
N ASP A 137 -27.33 32.26 -13.38
CA ASP A 137 -28.32 31.62 -14.22
C ASP A 137 -28.02 30.12 -14.23
N LEU A 138 -29.04 29.31 -14.40
CA LEU A 138 -29.09 27.86 -14.17
C LEU A 138 -27.84 27.07 -14.63
N ARG A 139 -27.18 27.52 -15.70
CA ARG A 139 -25.94 26.96 -16.25
C ARG A 139 -24.77 26.94 -15.28
N THR A 140 -24.55 28.00 -14.51
CA THR A 140 -23.47 28.08 -13.52
C THR A 140 -23.74 27.13 -12.35
N MET A 141 -25.01 27.01 -11.92
CA MET A 141 -25.42 26.03 -10.91
C MET A 141 -25.24 24.59 -11.39
N VAL A 142 -25.64 24.25 -12.61
CA VAL A 142 -25.48 22.91 -13.18
C VAL A 142 -23.99 22.56 -13.33
N ALA A 143 -23.17 23.49 -13.80
CA ALA A 143 -21.72 23.29 -13.91
C ALA A 143 -21.07 23.09 -12.53
N GLY A 144 -21.48 23.87 -11.53
CA GLY A 144 -21.03 23.72 -10.15
C GLY A 144 -21.41 22.36 -9.56
N LEU A 145 -22.67 21.94 -9.73
CA LEU A 145 -23.16 20.64 -9.26
C LEU A 145 -22.44 19.47 -9.95
N PHE A 146 -22.19 19.60 -11.26
CA PHE A 146 -21.42 18.60 -12.00
C PHE A 146 -19.98 18.51 -11.51
N SER A 147 -19.30 19.65 -11.31
CA SER A 147 -17.92 19.68 -10.80
C SER A 147 -17.83 19.08 -9.38
N LEU A 148 -18.78 19.43 -8.51
CA LEU A 148 -18.92 18.83 -7.18
C LEU A 148 -19.14 17.31 -7.24
N SER A 149 -19.99 16.85 -8.16
CA SER A 149 -20.27 15.41 -8.34
C SER A 149 -19.03 14.66 -8.84
N MET A 150 -18.27 15.25 -9.78
CA MET A 150 -17.01 14.68 -10.26
C MET A 150 -15.92 14.63 -9.18
N PHE A 151 -15.87 15.66 -8.33
CA PHE A 151 -15.00 15.67 -7.16
C PHE A 151 -15.39 14.58 -6.16
N ALA A 152 -16.67 14.45 -5.83
CA ALA A 152 -17.18 13.39 -4.96
C ALA A 152 -16.89 12.00 -5.53
N LEU A 153 -17.08 11.80 -6.84
CA LEU A 153 -16.74 10.56 -7.53
C LEU A 153 -15.25 10.23 -7.41
N THR A 154 -14.37 11.23 -7.53
CA THR A 154 -12.92 11.06 -7.34
C THR A 154 -12.60 10.56 -5.92
N LEU A 155 -13.25 11.15 -4.90
CA LEU A 155 -13.08 10.74 -3.50
C LEU A 155 -13.56 9.30 -3.27
N VAL A 156 -14.70 8.93 -3.86
CA VAL A 156 -15.27 7.57 -3.74
C VAL A 156 -14.43 6.52 -4.46
N LEU A 157 -13.80 6.87 -5.59
CA LEU A 157 -12.95 5.95 -6.35
C LEU A 157 -11.57 5.73 -5.70
N TRP A 158 -11.12 6.64 -4.84
CA TRP A 158 -9.78 6.57 -4.25
C TRP A 158 -9.54 5.29 -3.41
N PRO A 159 -10.44 4.88 -2.49
CA PRO A 159 -10.30 3.60 -1.79
C PRO A 159 -10.30 2.38 -2.72
N ILE A 160 -11.13 2.41 -3.78
CA ILE A 160 -11.21 1.32 -4.76
C ILE A 160 -9.89 1.20 -5.50
N TYR A 161 -9.31 2.32 -5.93
CA TYR A 161 -8.00 2.37 -6.59
C TYR A 161 -6.90 1.76 -5.71
N ILE A 162 -6.84 2.15 -4.43
CA ILE A 162 -5.83 1.63 -3.48
C ILE A 162 -5.98 0.11 -3.33
N ALA A 163 -7.20 -0.38 -3.08
CA ALA A 163 -7.45 -1.81 -2.92
C ALA A 163 -7.17 -2.61 -4.20
N ALA A 164 -7.59 -2.09 -5.36
CA ALA A 164 -7.39 -2.76 -6.65
C ALA A 164 -5.91 -2.89 -7.01
N ILE A 165 -5.06 -1.90 -6.71
CA ILE A 165 -3.61 -2.04 -6.89
C ILE A 165 -3.06 -3.19 -6.07
N GLN A 166 -3.47 -3.31 -4.81
CA GLN A 166 -2.95 -4.34 -3.91
C GLN A 166 -3.36 -5.74 -4.36
N ILE A 167 -4.63 -5.92 -4.71
CA ILE A 167 -5.18 -7.18 -5.24
C ILE A 167 -4.46 -7.58 -6.54
N LEU A 168 -4.42 -6.68 -7.53
CA LEU A 168 -3.73 -6.97 -8.80
C LEU A 168 -2.27 -7.31 -8.58
N THR A 169 -1.57 -6.56 -7.72
CA THR A 169 -0.16 -6.82 -7.42
C THR A 169 0.03 -8.20 -6.80
N ALA A 170 -0.79 -8.59 -5.83
CA ALA A 170 -0.70 -9.89 -5.20
C ALA A 170 -0.96 -11.03 -6.18
N GLU A 171 -1.94 -10.88 -7.07
CA GLU A 171 -2.24 -11.85 -8.13
C GLU A 171 -1.08 -12.01 -9.12
N PHE A 172 -0.53 -10.89 -9.62
CA PHE A 172 0.63 -10.92 -10.51
C PHE A 172 1.89 -11.46 -9.81
N ALA A 173 2.09 -11.14 -8.53
CA ALA A 173 3.20 -11.69 -7.75
C ALA A 173 3.08 -13.21 -7.56
N ALA A 174 1.86 -13.74 -7.52
CA ALA A 174 1.58 -15.17 -7.49
C ALA A 174 1.58 -15.83 -8.89
N GLY A 175 1.91 -15.09 -9.95
CA GLY A 175 1.91 -15.59 -11.33
C GLY A 175 0.51 -15.77 -11.94
N ARG A 176 -0.55 -15.35 -11.24
CA ARG A 176 -1.93 -15.40 -11.72
C ARG A 176 -2.28 -14.12 -12.48
N ARG A 177 -3.32 -14.20 -13.32
CA ARG A 177 -3.88 -13.04 -14.02
C ARG A 177 -5.33 -12.86 -13.60
N LEU A 178 -5.63 -11.73 -12.98
CA LEU A 178 -6.98 -11.33 -12.65
C LEU A 178 -7.45 -10.28 -13.67
N GLY A 179 -8.66 -10.45 -14.20
CA GLY A 179 -9.26 -9.47 -15.10
C GLY A 179 -9.54 -8.14 -14.38
N PHE A 180 -9.44 -7.01 -15.09
CA PHE A 180 -9.64 -5.66 -14.53
C PHE A 180 -10.96 -5.51 -13.77
N PHE A 181 -12.08 -5.94 -14.37
CA PHE A 181 -13.39 -5.85 -13.73
C PHE A 181 -13.53 -6.77 -12.52
N ALA A 182 -12.89 -7.95 -12.53
CA ALA A 182 -12.87 -8.83 -11.38
C ALA A 182 -12.10 -8.19 -10.21
N ALA A 183 -10.97 -7.53 -10.50
CA ALA A 183 -10.21 -6.78 -9.51
C ALA A 183 -11.02 -5.62 -8.92
N LEU A 184 -11.74 -4.85 -9.75
CA LEU A 184 -12.63 -3.78 -9.26
C LEU A 184 -13.75 -4.32 -8.37
N ASN A 185 -14.41 -5.40 -8.79
CA ASN A 185 -15.50 -6.00 -8.02
C ASN A 185 -15.02 -6.50 -6.65
N GLN A 186 -13.81 -7.08 -6.58
CA GLN A 186 -13.20 -7.45 -5.31
C GLN A 186 -12.81 -6.22 -4.49
N ALA A 187 -12.22 -5.19 -5.11
CA ALA A 187 -11.80 -3.96 -4.43
C ALA A 187 -12.97 -3.22 -3.76
N VAL A 188 -14.16 -3.21 -4.38
CA VAL A 188 -15.37 -2.59 -3.80
C VAL A 188 -15.75 -3.22 -2.46
N ARG A 189 -15.48 -4.50 -2.23
CA ARG A 189 -15.76 -5.16 -0.94
C ARG A 189 -14.96 -4.56 0.21
N PHE A 190 -13.76 -4.07 -0.08
CA PHE A 190 -12.88 -3.44 0.90
C PHE A 190 -13.13 -1.93 1.06
N TRP A 191 -14.06 -1.36 0.29
CA TRP A 191 -14.35 0.06 0.29
C TRP A 191 -14.59 0.68 1.67
N PRO A 192 -15.46 0.15 2.56
CA PRO A 192 -15.71 0.80 3.84
C PRO A 192 -14.47 0.83 4.74
N ARG A 193 -13.64 -0.23 4.69
CA ARG A 193 -12.42 -0.33 5.50
C ARG A 193 -11.33 0.61 4.98
N VAL A 194 -11.08 0.59 3.68
CA VAL A 194 -10.07 1.46 3.05
C VAL A 194 -10.54 2.92 3.05
N GLY A 195 -11.84 3.18 2.93
CA GLY A 195 -12.44 4.51 3.04
C GLY A 195 -12.29 5.11 4.44
N ALA A 196 -12.61 4.35 5.49
CA ALA A 196 -12.37 4.77 6.88
C ALA A 196 -10.89 5.05 7.14
N LEU A 197 -10.01 4.21 6.58
CA LEU A 197 -8.57 4.41 6.63
C LEU A 197 -8.13 5.70 5.93
N CYS A 198 -8.62 5.96 4.71
CA CYS A 198 -8.34 7.21 3.99
C CYS A 198 -8.77 8.42 4.83
N LEU A 199 -9.99 8.41 5.39
CA LEU A 199 -10.49 9.50 6.24
C LEU A 199 -9.60 9.73 7.47
N PHE A 200 -9.22 8.65 8.16
CA PHE A 200 -8.32 8.72 9.31
C PHE A 200 -6.95 9.30 8.91
N VAL A 201 -6.37 8.85 7.81
CA VAL A 201 -5.09 9.35 7.29
C VAL A 201 -5.20 10.82 6.95
N TYR A 202 -6.23 11.26 6.24
CA TYR A 202 -6.45 12.68 5.95
C TYR A 202 -6.60 13.51 7.22
N GLY A 203 -7.30 13.00 8.24
CA GLY A 203 -7.41 13.66 9.55
C GLY A 203 -6.06 13.84 10.24
N VAL A 204 -5.21 12.81 10.24
CA VAL A 204 -3.85 12.91 10.81
C VAL A 204 -2.98 13.86 9.99
N PHE A 205 -3.04 13.81 8.66
CA PHE A 205 -2.33 14.75 7.79
C PHE A 205 -2.74 16.20 8.05
N PHE A 206 -4.04 16.46 8.22
CA PHE A 206 -4.55 17.77 8.59
C PHE A 206 -3.92 18.28 9.90
N LEU A 207 -3.92 17.44 10.94
CA LEU A 207 -3.31 17.78 12.23
C LEU A 207 -1.80 18.05 12.10
N ILE A 208 -1.09 17.26 11.30
CA ILE A 208 0.36 17.44 11.06
C ILE A 208 0.62 18.74 10.30
N THR A 209 -0.21 19.10 9.32
CA THR A 209 -0.11 20.38 8.61
C THR A 209 -0.33 21.55 9.55
N VAL A 210 -1.38 21.49 10.40
CA VAL A 210 -1.64 22.51 11.42
C VAL A 210 -0.45 22.64 12.38
N PHE A 211 0.14 21.51 12.79
CA PHE A 211 1.33 21.53 13.64
C PHE A 211 2.54 22.17 12.95
N GLY A 212 2.75 21.93 11.66
CA GLY A 212 3.78 22.61 10.87
C GLY A 212 3.57 24.12 10.75
N LEU A 213 2.32 24.55 10.55
CA LEU A 213 1.96 25.97 10.54
C LEU A 213 2.21 26.64 11.90
N LEU A 214 1.96 25.94 13.00
CA LEU A 214 2.28 26.41 14.35
C LEU A 214 3.80 26.60 14.54
N ILE A 215 4.62 25.64 14.09
CA ILE A 215 6.08 25.75 14.14
C ILE A 215 6.57 26.94 13.32
N LEU A 216 6.00 27.15 12.13
CA LEU A 216 6.31 28.31 11.30
C LEU A 216 5.96 29.62 12.00
N ALA A 217 4.80 29.70 12.67
CA ALA A 217 4.40 30.87 13.44
C ALA A 217 5.36 31.15 14.61
N ILE A 218 5.81 30.11 15.34
CA ILE A 218 6.81 30.24 16.41
C ILE A 218 8.15 30.74 15.86
N ALA A 219 8.57 30.25 14.70
CA ALA A 219 9.80 30.69 14.05
C ALA A 219 9.70 32.16 13.58
N ALA A 220 8.55 32.56 13.03
CA ALA A 220 8.33 33.92 12.52
C ALA A 220 8.15 34.97 13.64
N ALA A 221 7.51 34.61 14.75
CA ALA A 221 7.34 35.49 15.91
C ALA A 221 8.56 35.53 16.84
N GLY A 222 9.47 34.55 16.72
CA GLY A 222 10.63 34.41 17.56
C GLY A 222 11.73 35.42 17.21
N THR A 223 12.03 36.35 18.14
CA THR A 223 13.17 37.26 18.01
C THR A 223 14.47 36.70 18.59
N SER A 224 14.40 35.54 19.28
CA SER A 224 15.53 34.92 19.96
C SER A 224 16.06 33.69 19.22
N LEU A 225 17.38 33.48 19.29
CA LEU A 225 18.05 32.27 18.78
C LEU A 225 17.41 30.99 19.36
N PHE A 226 17.00 31.04 20.63
CA PHE A 226 16.33 29.93 21.30
C PHE A 226 15.03 29.53 20.59
N SER A 227 14.19 30.49 20.18
CA SER A 227 12.95 30.22 19.44
C SER A 227 13.21 29.52 18.11
N VAL A 228 14.27 29.94 17.40
CA VAL A 228 14.67 29.33 16.13
C VAL A 228 15.16 27.90 16.32
N VAL A 229 16.04 27.65 17.29
CA VAL A 229 16.54 26.29 17.60
C VAL A 229 15.40 25.39 18.07
N PHE A 230 14.49 25.91 18.91
CA PHE A 230 13.32 25.18 19.37
C PHE A 230 12.38 24.82 18.21
N ALA A 231 12.08 25.77 17.32
CA ALA A 231 11.28 25.53 16.12
C ALA A 231 11.92 24.48 15.20
N LEU A 232 13.25 24.52 15.02
CA LEU A 232 13.98 23.51 14.26
C LEU A 232 13.88 22.13 14.90
N GLY A 233 13.99 22.03 16.23
CA GLY A 233 13.79 20.80 16.97
C GLY A 233 12.39 20.22 16.79
N LEU A 234 11.36 21.07 16.86
CA LEU A 234 9.97 20.67 16.59
C LEU A 234 9.77 20.23 15.14
N LEU A 235 10.42 20.89 14.17
CA LEU A 235 10.37 20.51 12.76
C LEU A 235 10.99 19.13 12.52
N VAL A 236 12.16 18.85 13.13
CA VAL A 236 12.78 17.52 13.07
C VAL A 236 11.86 16.46 13.67
N LEU A 237 11.26 16.75 14.83
CA LEU A 237 10.29 15.86 15.46
C LEU A 237 9.06 15.62 14.58
N GLN A 238 8.52 16.67 13.96
CA GLN A 238 7.37 16.59 13.04
C GLN A 238 7.70 15.68 11.85
N ILE A 239 8.84 15.89 11.18
CA ILE A 239 9.27 15.09 10.03
C ILE A 239 9.46 13.63 10.44
N TRP A 240 10.10 13.38 11.59
CA TRP A 240 10.33 12.04 12.09
C TRP A 240 9.01 11.31 12.41
N MET A 241 8.09 11.98 13.10
CA MET A 241 6.78 11.41 13.44
C MET A 241 5.96 11.13 12.18
N PHE A 242 5.97 12.06 11.22
CA PHE A 242 5.29 11.93 9.95
C PHE A 242 5.81 10.74 9.15
N GLY A 243 7.13 10.66 8.94
CA GLY A 243 7.74 9.56 8.20
C GLY A 243 7.41 8.21 8.84
N ARG A 244 7.50 8.11 10.17
CA ARG A 244 7.17 6.88 10.88
C ARG A 244 5.69 6.51 10.77
N PHE A 245 4.79 7.47 10.91
CA PHE A 245 3.35 7.25 10.78
C PHE A 245 2.99 6.83 9.36
N PHE A 246 3.53 7.52 8.35
CA PHE A 246 3.28 7.26 6.94
C PHE A 246 3.62 5.82 6.55
N ILE A 247 4.79 5.31 6.96
CA ILE A 247 5.18 3.92 6.66
C ILE A 247 4.26 2.91 7.36
N ASN A 248 3.87 3.16 8.61
CA ASN A 248 2.90 2.30 9.30
C ASN A 248 1.55 2.28 8.58
N VAL A 249 1.07 3.43 8.08
CA VAL A 249 -0.16 3.53 7.31
C VAL A 249 -0.07 2.71 6.02
N LEU A 250 1.05 2.78 5.29
CA LEU A 250 1.22 2.01 4.07
C LEU A 250 1.21 0.50 4.31
N PHE A 251 1.78 0.02 5.42
CA PHE A 251 1.66 -1.38 5.83
C PHE A 251 0.26 -1.73 6.30
N TRP A 252 -0.39 -0.83 7.04
CA TRP A 252 -1.75 -1.00 7.53
C TRP A 252 -2.73 -1.24 6.37
N GLN A 253 -2.58 -0.48 5.27
CA GLN A 253 -3.34 -0.71 4.04
C GLN A 253 -3.19 -2.14 3.52
N GLN A 254 -1.97 -2.70 3.53
CA GLN A 254 -1.73 -4.06 3.03
C GLN A 254 -2.43 -5.11 3.89
N PHE A 255 -2.38 -4.98 5.22
CA PHE A 255 -3.10 -5.90 6.12
C PHE A 255 -4.61 -5.83 5.95
N ALA A 256 -5.17 -4.65 5.72
CA ALA A 256 -6.61 -4.46 5.58
C ALA A 256 -7.18 -5.14 4.31
N VAL A 257 -6.37 -5.27 3.25
CA VAL A 257 -6.80 -5.80 1.95
C VAL A 257 -6.29 -7.22 1.70
N LEU A 258 -5.01 -7.49 1.95
CA LEU A 258 -4.37 -8.77 1.62
C LEU A 258 -4.59 -9.85 2.68
N ASP A 259 -4.61 -9.46 3.96
CA ASP A 259 -4.86 -10.40 5.08
C ASP A 259 -6.33 -10.35 5.54
N ASP A 260 -7.21 -9.62 4.81
CA ASP A 260 -8.63 -9.38 5.15
C ASP A 260 -8.85 -8.97 6.63
N ALA A 261 -7.84 -8.35 7.26
CA ALA A 261 -7.84 -8.11 8.69
C ALA A 261 -8.78 -6.96 9.07
N GLY A 262 -9.36 -7.06 10.28
CA GLY A 262 -10.14 -5.98 10.88
C GLY A 262 -9.30 -4.72 11.12
N VAL A 263 -9.96 -3.58 11.37
CA VAL A 263 -9.29 -2.27 11.57
C VAL A 263 -8.23 -2.31 12.69
N PHE A 264 -8.54 -2.93 13.83
CA PHE A 264 -7.63 -3.02 14.96
C PHE A 264 -6.50 -4.02 14.73
N ASP A 265 -6.81 -5.18 14.14
CA ASP A 265 -5.82 -6.22 13.87
C ASP A 265 -4.81 -5.79 12.81
N SER A 266 -5.27 -5.07 11.79
CA SER A 266 -4.41 -4.50 10.76
C SER A 266 -3.51 -3.37 11.29
N LEU A 267 -3.97 -2.59 12.27
CA LEU A 267 -3.14 -1.61 12.99
C LEU A 267 -2.10 -2.29 13.88
N ARG A 268 -2.48 -3.36 14.60
CA ARG A 268 -1.54 -4.13 15.43
C ARG A 268 -0.49 -4.81 14.56
N GLY A 269 -0.92 -5.53 13.52
CA GLY A 269 -0.06 -6.23 12.57
C GLY A 269 0.91 -5.30 11.85
N SER A 270 0.47 -4.12 11.42
CA SER A 270 1.37 -3.13 10.79
C SER A 270 2.46 -2.63 11.74
N LYS A 271 2.13 -2.37 13.02
CA LYS A 271 3.11 -1.97 14.03
C LYS A 271 4.11 -3.09 14.34
N GLU A 272 3.64 -4.32 14.45
CA GLU A 272 4.47 -5.50 14.68
C GLU A 272 5.42 -5.74 13.50
N LEU A 273 4.90 -5.69 12.26
CA LEU A 273 5.70 -5.85 11.06
C LEU A 273 6.75 -4.74 10.91
N ALA A 274 6.39 -3.49 11.17
CA ALA A 274 7.32 -2.37 11.12
C ALA A 274 8.43 -2.45 12.19
N ARG A 275 8.15 -3.09 13.33
CA ARG A 275 9.12 -3.34 14.41
C ARG A 275 9.88 -4.66 14.26
N SER A 276 9.45 -5.53 13.35
CA SER A 276 10.06 -6.84 13.12
C SER A 276 11.50 -6.71 12.61
N GLY A 277 12.26 -7.80 12.74
CA GLY A 277 13.66 -7.83 12.30
C GLY A 277 14.62 -7.10 13.24
N ALA A 278 14.38 -7.14 14.55
CA ALA A 278 15.28 -6.56 15.55
C ALA A 278 16.72 -7.10 15.44
N ARG A 279 16.85 -8.38 15.05
CA ARG A 279 18.13 -9.06 14.81
C ARG A 279 18.84 -8.63 13.52
N LEU A 280 18.18 -7.85 12.66
CA LEU A 280 18.74 -7.41 11.38
C LEU A 280 19.42 -6.04 11.49
N PRO A 281 20.40 -5.76 10.62
CA PRO A 281 20.94 -4.42 10.43
C PRO A 281 19.81 -3.42 10.16
N TRP A 282 19.95 -2.21 10.69
CA TRP A 282 18.88 -1.20 10.67
C TRP A 282 18.31 -0.96 9.26
N PHE A 283 19.17 -0.90 8.22
CA PHE A 283 18.78 -0.65 6.84
C PHE A 283 17.99 -1.79 6.17
N GLN A 284 18.04 -3.01 6.72
CA GLN A 284 17.28 -4.16 6.20
C GLN A 284 15.92 -4.32 6.89
N ARG A 285 15.64 -3.52 7.91
CA ARG A 285 14.36 -3.57 8.63
C ARG A 285 13.23 -3.09 7.72
N PRO A 286 12.03 -3.70 7.78
CA PRO A 286 10.92 -3.35 6.90
C PRO A 286 10.57 -1.85 6.92
N LEU A 287 10.63 -1.23 8.11
CA LEU A 287 10.39 0.21 8.28
C LEU A 287 11.35 1.08 7.45
N TRP A 288 12.66 0.77 7.49
CA TRP A 288 13.67 1.54 6.77
C TRP A 288 13.62 1.31 5.27
N ARG A 289 13.35 0.06 4.84
CA ARG A 289 13.14 -0.26 3.42
C ARG A 289 11.92 0.46 2.86
N GLY A 290 10.82 0.47 3.62
CA GLY A 290 9.62 1.23 3.27
C GLY A 290 9.90 2.73 3.20
N ALA A 291 10.62 3.29 4.18
CA ALA A 291 11.02 4.70 4.18
C ALA A 291 11.87 5.07 2.96
N LEU A 292 12.83 4.22 2.56
CA LEU A 292 13.65 4.45 1.38
C LEU A 292 12.81 4.42 0.10
N ILE A 293 11.94 3.43 -0.07
CA ILE A 293 11.04 3.33 -1.24
C ILE A 293 10.13 4.55 -1.34
N ALA A 294 9.51 4.95 -0.22
CA ALA A 294 8.68 6.14 -0.16
C ALA A 294 9.49 7.40 -0.48
N SER A 295 10.73 7.52 0.03
CA SER A 295 11.61 8.67 -0.24
C SER A 295 11.98 8.77 -1.72
N ILE A 296 12.29 7.66 -2.37
CA ILE A 296 12.56 7.61 -3.83
C ILE A 296 11.32 8.10 -4.60
N TRP A 297 10.13 7.63 -4.22
CA TRP A 297 8.89 8.08 -4.83
C TRP A 297 8.62 9.57 -4.61
N PHE A 298 8.80 10.08 -3.39
CA PHE A 298 8.63 11.50 -3.11
C PHE A 298 9.64 12.37 -3.84
N ALA A 299 10.90 11.93 -3.97
CA ALA A 299 11.91 12.63 -4.77
C ALA A 299 11.50 12.71 -6.24
N PHE A 300 10.94 11.62 -6.79
CA PHE A 300 10.39 11.61 -8.15
C PHE A 300 9.22 12.58 -8.31
N VAL A 301 8.25 12.56 -7.40
CA VAL A 301 7.11 13.49 -7.42
C VAL A 301 7.57 14.94 -7.28
N LEU A 302 8.52 15.20 -6.38
CA LEU A 302 9.09 16.52 -6.17
C LEU A 302 9.81 17.03 -7.41
N LEU A 303 10.54 16.15 -8.11
CA LEU A 303 11.22 16.50 -9.36
C LEU A 303 10.22 16.86 -10.47
N ILE A 304 9.10 16.13 -10.58
CA ILE A 304 8.03 16.48 -11.51
C ILE A 304 7.39 17.82 -11.14
N ALA A 305 6.99 17.98 -9.87
CA ALA A 305 6.37 19.21 -9.40
C ALA A 305 7.29 20.42 -9.59
N PHE A 306 8.58 20.26 -9.28
CA PHE A 306 9.58 21.28 -9.51
C PHE A 306 9.73 21.61 -11.00
N ALA A 307 9.72 20.61 -11.89
CA ALA A 307 9.79 20.85 -13.33
C ALA A 307 8.58 21.63 -13.86
N GLN A 308 7.38 21.38 -13.31
CA GLN A 308 6.16 22.11 -13.67
C GLN A 308 6.19 23.55 -13.16
N GLU A 309 6.63 23.76 -11.92
CA GLU A 309 6.61 25.07 -11.26
C GLU A 309 7.86 25.91 -11.53
N TRP A 310 8.90 25.34 -12.14
CA TRP A 310 10.19 26.03 -12.37
C TRP A 310 10.06 27.36 -13.12
N PRO A 311 9.27 27.48 -14.21
CA PRO A 311 9.09 28.75 -14.91
C PRO A 311 8.49 29.82 -13.99
N HIS A 312 7.50 29.44 -13.17
CA HIS A 312 6.85 30.34 -12.22
C HIS A 312 7.79 30.74 -11.09
N LEU A 313 8.49 29.79 -10.49
CA LEU A 313 9.50 30.03 -9.46
C LEU A 313 10.61 30.95 -9.97
N ARG A 314 11.09 30.75 -11.20
CA ARG A 314 12.12 31.60 -11.81
C ARG A 314 11.63 33.03 -12.00
N ASN A 315 10.42 33.21 -12.53
CA ASN A 315 9.82 34.53 -12.70
C ASN A 315 9.57 35.19 -11.34
N TYR A 316 9.10 34.43 -10.35
CA TYR A 316 8.88 34.91 -8.99
C TYR A 316 10.18 35.38 -8.34
N VAL A 317 11.24 34.59 -8.42
CA VAL A 317 12.57 34.97 -7.89
C VAL A 317 13.11 36.20 -8.62
N SER A 318 12.94 36.28 -9.95
CA SER A 318 13.35 37.44 -10.74
C SER A 318 12.57 38.71 -10.34
N ASP A 319 11.27 38.58 -10.13
CA ASP A 319 10.42 39.69 -9.69
C ASP A 319 10.73 40.09 -8.25
N LEU A 320 11.02 39.14 -7.35
CA LEU A 320 11.39 39.42 -5.97
C LEU A 320 12.74 40.14 -5.87
N MET A 321 13.69 39.78 -6.74
CA MET A 321 15.02 40.39 -6.78
C MET A 321 15.01 41.78 -7.44
N THR A 322 13.98 42.11 -8.22
CA THR A 322 13.85 43.40 -8.92
C THR A 322 12.78 44.33 -8.33
N ALA A 323 11.86 43.81 -7.52
CA ALA A 323 10.78 44.60 -6.93
C ALA A 323 11.27 45.49 -5.79
N GLN A 324 11.11 46.79 -5.96
CA GLN A 324 11.26 47.79 -4.89
C GLN A 324 9.97 47.97 -4.07
N ASP A 325 8.79 47.62 -4.63
CA ASP A 325 7.49 47.79 -3.99
C ASP A 325 6.76 46.45 -3.69
N PRO A 326 6.53 46.10 -2.41
CA PRO A 326 5.90 44.83 -2.02
C PRO A 326 4.41 44.73 -2.38
N GLN A 327 3.69 45.86 -2.50
CA GLN A 327 2.27 45.86 -2.90
C GLN A 327 2.07 45.55 -4.39
N ALA A 328 2.99 45.97 -5.25
CA ALA A 328 2.95 45.65 -6.68
C ALA A 328 3.18 44.14 -6.93
N LEU A 329 4.01 43.50 -6.10
CA LEU A 329 4.22 42.06 -6.10
C LEU A 329 2.93 41.28 -5.76
N LEU A 330 2.19 41.72 -4.74
CA LEU A 330 0.92 41.11 -4.33
C LEU A 330 -0.16 41.25 -5.43
N GLN A 331 -0.23 42.41 -6.09
CA GLN A 331 -1.17 42.61 -7.21
C GLN A 331 -0.81 41.74 -8.43
N LYS A 332 0.48 41.61 -8.74
CA LYS A 332 0.94 40.70 -9.81
C LYS A 332 0.64 39.23 -9.49
N LEU A 333 0.78 38.81 -8.22
CA LEU A 333 0.42 37.46 -7.79
C LEU A 333 -1.06 37.18 -7.95
N ALA A 334 -1.91 38.14 -7.60
CA ALA A 334 -3.35 38.04 -7.80
C ALA A 334 -3.71 37.91 -9.29
N ALA A 335 -3.08 38.72 -10.16
CA ALA A 335 -3.29 38.67 -11.61
C ALA A 335 -2.74 37.39 -12.28
N ALA A 336 -1.64 36.83 -11.76
CA ALA A 336 -1.04 35.59 -12.29
C ALA A 336 -1.92 34.35 -12.02
N GLN A 337 -2.72 34.34 -10.95
CA GLN A 337 -3.64 33.23 -10.69
C GLN A 337 -4.81 33.16 -11.69
N GLU A 338 -5.20 34.27 -12.31
CA GLU A 338 -6.33 34.32 -13.25
C GLU A 338 -5.99 33.74 -14.65
N THR A 339 -4.70 33.65 -15.00
CA THR A 339 -4.23 33.18 -16.31
C THR A 339 -3.83 31.70 -16.34
N HIS A 340 -4.53 30.85 -15.59
CA HIS A 340 -4.38 29.38 -15.71
C HIS A 340 -5.11 28.86 -16.95
N GLY A 341 -4.51 29.09 -18.13
CA GLY A 341 -4.77 28.26 -19.31
C GLY A 341 -4.25 26.84 -19.08
N ILE A 342 -4.78 25.86 -19.82
CA ILE A 342 -4.30 24.48 -19.74
C ILE A 342 -2.93 24.41 -20.42
N ASP A 343 -1.85 24.33 -19.64
CA ASP A 343 -0.51 24.06 -20.17
C ASP A 343 -0.39 22.56 -20.55
N PRO A 344 -0.22 22.22 -21.84
CA PRO A 344 -0.10 20.83 -22.27
C PRO A 344 1.13 20.13 -21.69
N ALA A 345 2.23 20.85 -21.43
CA ALA A 345 3.44 20.25 -20.86
C ALA A 345 3.23 19.89 -19.38
N ALA A 346 2.66 20.80 -18.60
CA ALA A 346 2.25 20.51 -17.23
C ALA A 346 1.23 19.36 -17.17
N LEU A 347 0.27 19.32 -18.10
CA LEU A 347 -0.70 18.23 -18.18
C LEU A 347 -0.01 16.89 -18.47
N ALA A 348 0.90 16.82 -19.44
CA ALA A 348 1.65 15.60 -19.76
C ALA A 348 2.47 15.09 -18.57
N LEU A 349 3.17 15.97 -17.85
CA LEU A 349 3.92 15.64 -16.64
C LEU A 349 3.00 15.10 -15.52
N SER A 350 1.82 15.71 -15.35
CA SER A 350 0.83 15.25 -14.37
C SER A 350 0.27 13.86 -14.71
N LEU A 351 0.03 13.58 -16.00
CA LEU A 351 -0.38 12.25 -16.47
C LEU A 351 0.73 11.24 -16.24
N MET A 352 1.97 11.59 -16.54
CA MET A 352 3.13 10.73 -16.31
C MET A 352 3.26 10.34 -14.83
N GLN A 353 3.16 11.32 -13.92
CA GLN A 353 3.17 11.06 -12.47
C GLN A 353 2.09 10.04 -12.08
N ARG A 354 0.87 10.19 -12.59
CA ARG A 354 -0.25 9.31 -12.25
C ARG A 354 -0.16 7.91 -12.87
N ILE A 355 0.42 7.79 -14.06
CA ILE A 355 0.70 6.50 -14.71
C ILE A 355 1.71 5.70 -13.89
N PHE A 356 2.69 6.37 -13.28
CA PHE A 356 3.69 5.74 -12.43
C PHE A 356 3.27 5.57 -10.97
N GLN A 357 2.20 6.23 -10.51
CA GLN A 357 1.69 6.13 -9.14
C GLN A 357 1.47 4.70 -8.62
N PRO A 358 1.00 3.73 -9.43
CA PRO A 358 0.88 2.33 -9.00
C PRO A 358 2.20 1.70 -8.55
N LEU A 359 3.36 2.18 -9.01
CA LEU A 359 4.68 1.63 -8.63
C LEU A 359 4.91 1.66 -7.13
N LEU A 360 4.48 2.72 -6.44
CA LEU A 360 4.60 2.81 -4.99
C LEU A 360 3.76 1.72 -4.31
N GLY A 361 2.51 1.56 -4.72
CA GLY A 361 1.62 0.52 -4.18
C GLY A 361 2.18 -0.88 -4.41
N ILE A 362 2.67 -1.15 -5.63
CA ILE A 362 3.31 -2.42 -5.98
C ILE A 362 4.52 -2.70 -5.07
N ALA A 363 5.38 -1.69 -4.87
CA ALA A 363 6.57 -1.82 -4.04
C ALA A 363 6.24 -2.15 -2.58
N PHE A 364 5.18 -1.56 -2.02
CA PHE A 364 4.75 -1.86 -0.66
C PHE A 364 4.11 -3.23 -0.52
N VAL A 365 3.36 -3.71 -1.53
CA VAL A 365 2.85 -5.09 -1.55
C VAL A 365 4.02 -6.09 -1.60
N VAL A 366 4.99 -5.88 -2.49
CA VAL A 366 6.17 -6.76 -2.59
C VAL A 366 6.97 -6.75 -1.30
N LEU A 367 7.21 -5.58 -0.71
CA LEU A 367 7.89 -5.45 0.58
C LEU A 367 7.13 -6.14 1.71
N PHE A 368 5.80 -6.01 1.73
CA PHE A 368 4.93 -6.66 2.70
C PHE A 368 5.05 -8.20 2.60
N LEU A 369 4.91 -8.75 1.40
CA LEU A 369 5.04 -10.20 1.17
C LEU A 369 6.42 -10.73 1.57
N ASP A 370 7.50 -10.03 1.19
CA ASP A 370 8.89 -10.37 1.54
C ASP A 370 9.13 -10.33 3.06
N SER A 371 8.54 -9.34 3.74
CA SER A 371 8.66 -9.22 5.20
C SER A 371 7.87 -10.29 5.95
N ARG A 372 6.75 -10.78 5.38
CA ARG A 372 5.90 -11.82 5.97
C ARG A 372 6.50 -13.21 5.79
N SER A 373 7.08 -13.53 4.63
CA SER A 373 7.76 -14.81 4.42
C SER A 373 8.92 -14.97 5.40
N ALA A 374 9.78 -13.95 5.49
CA ALA A 374 10.93 -13.99 6.39
C ALA A 374 10.57 -14.01 7.89
N GLY A 375 9.39 -13.54 8.27
CA GLY A 375 8.90 -13.66 9.65
C GLY A 375 8.35 -15.05 9.98
N ARG A 376 7.83 -15.76 8.98
CA ARG A 376 7.28 -17.11 9.12
C ARG A 376 8.40 -18.15 9.28
N ASP A 377 9.47 -17.99 8.50
CA ASP A 377 10.63 -18.88 8.57
C ASP A 377 11.34 -18.77 9.94
N GLN A 378 11.37 -17.59 10.54
CA GLN A 378 11.93 -17.35 11.89
C GLN A 378 11.09 -17.93 13.04
N GLN A 379 9.84 -18.33 12.80
CA GLN A 379 8.98 -18.99 13.80
C GLN A 379 9.08 -20.52 13.73
N LEU A 380 9.66 -21.05 12.66
CA LEU A 380 9.86 -22.48 12.43
C LEU A 380 11.27 -22.94 12.86
N GLU A 381 12.20 -22.00 13.07
CA GLU A 381 13.48 -22.18 13.75
C GLU A 381 13.35 -21.90 15.25
#